data_AF-A0A963XD39-F1
#
_entry.id   AF-A0A963XD39-F1
#
_cell.length_a   1.000
_cell.length_b   1.000
_cell.length_c   1.000
_cell.angle_alpha   90.00
_cell.angle_beta   90.00
_cell.angle_gamma   90.00
#
_symmetry.space_group_name_H-M   'P 1'
#
loop_
_entity.id
_entity.type
_entity.pdbx_description
1 polymer ?
#
loop_
_entity_poly.entity_id
_entity_poly.type
_entity_poly.pdbx_seq_one_letter_code
_entity_poly.pdbx_strand_id
1 'polypeptide(L)'
;MTGQFINSDHPSRRRALGAFGASALAASVATSAARAATGLNLEDPWDNLTAYLKARSDISGAVSVSWTSGYVYSHIPGQKARVLLLGQGVKCTRCIKDERGYEFLERECVIFSDPATAEPISTWRNPFTDRTVEVFHIRNASAGYHIDALGGPEDGGSAGAGGAASKGFRMNYMEHTGDVTFYDDLFYVSPSKLSLRDYAPYTAADVYEGAGIYHFHTKRADLDNPDLSSVPVTTSHTGIRQWLPWMEMGQWAGGVVLPSRGKKLKNVGEIPRPLLTWLEKNSPEFLDAPTARDKDKQKFFYEQFREHIDKKRAGEG
;
A
#
# COMPACT_ATOMS: atom_id res chain seq x y z
N MET A 1 -3.40 -38.65 86.50
CA MET A 1 -4.19 -37.86 87.46
C MET A 1 -4.09 -36.39 87.06
N THR A 2 -5.23 -35.70 86.99
CA THR A 2 -5.45 -34.23 86.97
C THR A 2 -4.73 -33.42 85.89
N GLY A 3 -5.36 -32.82 84.86
CA GLY A 3 -6.73 -32.38 84.65
C GLY A 3 -6.83 -30.85 84.80
N GLN A 4 -7.03 -30.10 83.70
CA GLN A 4 -8.00 -28.99 83.57
C GLN A 4 -7.96 -28.33 82.18
N PHE A 5 -9.15 -28.21 81.59
CA PHE A 5 -9.50 -27.43 80.40
C PHE A 5 -9.86 -25.99 80.79
N ILE A 6 -9.48 -24.99 79.99
CA ILE A 6 -10.24 -23.74 79.79
C ILE A 6 -10.18 -23.36 78.31
N ASN A 7 -11.34 -23.02 77.77
CA ASN A 7 -11.65 -22.68 76.38
C ASN A 7 -11.87 -21.15 76.26
N SER A 8 -11.49 -20.52 75.14
CA SER A 8 -12.32 -19.57 74.36
C SER A 8 -11.52 -18.58 73.48
N ASP A 9 -12.07 -18.39 72.27
CA ASP A 9 -12.04 -17.22 71.38
C ASP A 9 -10.77 -16.82 70.62
N HIS A 10 -10.73 -17.28 69.36
CA HIS A 10 -10.04 -16.59 68.27
C HIS A 10 -10.93 -15.46 67.71
N PRO A 11 -10.47 -14.18 67.70
CA PRO A 11 -11.13 -13.15 66.92
C PRO A 11 -10.88 -13.35 65.42
N SER A 12 -11.96 -13.19 64.65
CA SER A 12 -12.00 -13.24 63.19
C SER A 12 -11.04 -12.24 62.54
N ARG A 13 -10.15 -12.72 61.66
CA ARG A 13 -9.38 -11.87 60.74
C ARG A 13 -10.23 -11.49 59.54
N ARG A 14 -10.98 -10.39 59.64
CA ARG A 14 -11.42 -9.60 58.49
C ARG A 14 -10.56 -8.33 58.40
N ARG A 15 -10.16 -7.99 57.17
CA ARG A 15 -9.52 -6.74 56.68
C ARG A 15 -8.00 -6.76 56.53
N ALA A 16 -7.54 -7.19 55.34
CA ALA A 16 -6.39 -6.61 54.64
C ALA A 16 -6.41 -7.03 53.16
N LEU A 17 -7.46 -6.64 52.41
CA LEU A 17 -7.51 -6.73 50.95
C LEU A 17 -8.10 -5.41 50.47
N GLY A 18 -7.26 -4.51 49.95
CA GLY A 18 -7.72 -3.20 49.49
C GLY A 18 -6.68 -2.24 48.93
N ALA A 19 -5.37 -2.53 48.97
CA ALA A 19 -4.35 -1.54 48.60
C ALA A 19 -3.42 -1.91 47.43
N PHE A 20 -3.61 -3.06 46.76
CA PHE A 20 -2.73 -3.47 45.64
C PHE A 20 -3.30 -3.20 44.24
N GLY A 21 -4.56 -2.78 44.10
CA GLY A 21 -5.18 -2.50 42.79
C GLY A 21 -4.85 -1.11 42.22
N ALA A 22 -4.70 -0.10 43.06
CA ALA A 22 -4.52 1.29 42.61
C ALA A 22 -3.10 1.55 42.06
N SER A 23 -2.06 0.92 42.63
CA SER A 23 -0.67 1.16 42.24
C SER A 23 -0.32 0.56 40.88
N ALA A 24 -0.92 -0.59 40.53
CA ALA A 24 -0.71 -1.22 39.22
C ALA A 24 -1.41 -0.46 38.08
N LEU A 25 -2.61 0.09 38.33
CA LEU A 25 -3.28 0.99 37.39
C LEU A 25 -2.57 2.35 37.26
N ALA A 26 -2.06 2.92 38.35
CA ALA A 26 -1.33 4.19 38.29
C ALA A 26 0.02 4.06 37.56
N ALA A 27 0.74 2.95 37.75
CA ALA A 27 1.98 2.67 37.04
C ALA A 27 1.75 2.40 35.54
N SER A 28 0.68 1.70 35.17
CA SER A 28 0.34 1.47 33.76
C SER A 28 -0.13 2.74 33.05
N VAL A 29 -0.88 3.61 33.74
CA VAL A 29 -1.30 4.93 33.22
C VAL A 29 -0.10 5.87 33.08
N ALA A 30 0.82 5.90 34.06
CA ALA A 30 2.02 6.74 33.99
C ALA A 30 2.99 6.31 32.87
N THR A 31 3.13 4.99 32.63
CA THR A 31 3.97 4.46 31.54
C THR A 31 3.36 4.76 30.16
N SER A 32 2.03 4.69 30.04
CA SER A 32 1.29 5.07 28.83
C SER A 32 1.42 6.57 28.53
N ALA A 33 1.27 7.42 29.56
CA ALA A 33 1.42 8.87 29.43
C ALA A 33 2.87 9.29 29.12
N ALA A 34 3.87 8.58 29.65
CA ALA A 34 5.28 8.82 29.35
C ALA A 34 5.64 8.44 27.89
N ARG A 35 5.04 7.36 27.34
CA ARG A 35 5.21 6.99 25.93
C ARG A 35 4.50 7.97 24.99
N ALA A 36 3.34 8.51 25.40
CA ALA A 36 2.68 9.61 24.68
C ALA A 36 3.49 10.92 24.68
N ALA A 37 4.37 11.12 25.67
CA ALA A 37 5.20 12.33 25.80
C ALA A 37 6.49 12.31 24.94
N THR A 38 6.91 11.16 24.40
CA THR A 38 8.21 11.01 23.71
C THR A 38 8.13 10.74 22.20
N GLY A 39 6.93 10.67 21.62
CA GLY A 39 6.74 10.36 20.19
C GLY A 39 7.07 8.90 19.83
N LEU A 40 6.93 8.55 18.56
CA LEU A 40 7.21 7.21 18.02
C LEU A 40 8.71 6.99 17.82
N ASN A 41 9.31 5.95 18.38
CA ASN A 41 10.69 5.61 18.08
C ASN A 41 10.77 4.84 16.74
N LEU A 42 11.12 5.51 15.64
CA LEU A 42 11.18 4.86 14.31
C LEU A 42 12.25 3.77 14.17
N GLU A 43 13.11 3.58 15.17
CA GLU A 43 14.03 2.44 15.27
C GLU A 43 13.41 1.21 15.94
N ASP A 44 12.31 1.38 16.67
CA ASP A 44 11.52 0.29 17.22
C ASP A 44 10.58 -0.29 16.14
N PRO A 45 10.53 -1.62 15.95
CA PRO A 45 9.75 -2.20 14.85
C PRO A 45 8.24 -1.90 14.91
N TRP A 46 7.65 -1.85 16.10
CA TRP A 46 6.23 -1.56 16.27
C TRP A 46 5.91 -0.10 16.02
N ASP A 47 6.73 0.80 16.54
CA ASP A 47 6.58 2.24 16.32
C ASP A 47 6.84 2.60 14.85
N ASN A 48 7.84 1.97 14.20
CA ASN A 48 8.11 2.14 12.76
C ASN A 48 6.93 1.66 11.91
N LEU A 49 6.42 0.44 12.16
CA LEU A 49 5.25 -0.09 11.46
C LEU A 49 4.04 0.82 11.66
N THR A 50 3.80 1.26 12.89
CA THR A 50 2.69 2.16 13.21
C THR A 50 2.83 3.50 12.48
N ALA A 51 4.00 4.12 12.49
CA ALA A 51 4.26 5.38 11.80
C ALA A 51 4.08 5.25 10.27
N TYR A 52 4.65 4.19 9.70
CA TYR A 52 4.51 3.90 8.28
C TYR A 52 3.06 3.67 7.88
N LEU A 53 2.28 2.91 8.67
CA LEU A 53 0.86 2.68 8.38
C LEU A 53 -0.02 3.91 8.63
N LYS A 54 0.32 4.79 9.60
CA LYS A 54 -0.30 6.12 9.70
C LYS A 54 -0.07 6.94 8.44
N ALA A 55 1.10 6.83 7.81
CA ALA A 55 1.39 7.51 6.55
C ALA A 55 0.64 6.86 5.38
N ARG A 56 0.77 5.54 5.21
CA ARG A 56 0.23 4.80 4.06
C ARG A 56 -1.29 4.58 4.09
N SER A 57 -1.91 4.60 5.28
CA SER A 57 -3.32 4.25 5.50
C SER A 57 -3.88 4.96 6.76
N ASP A 58 -4.83 4.31 7.43
CA ASP A 58 -5.39 4.67 8.74
C ASP A 58 -5.33 3.47 9.70
N ILE A 59 -4.60 3.60 10.81
CA ILE A 59 -4.38 2.51 11.76
C ILE A 59 -5.61 2.17 12.62
N SER A 60 -6.66 2.99 12.57
CA SER A 60 -7.95 2.69 13.22
C SER A 60 -8.75 1.62 12.48
N GLY A 61 -8.39 1.34 11.22
CA GLY A 61 -9.15 0.46 10.33
C GLY A 61 -10.20 1.18 9.46
N ALA A 62 -10.28 2.50 9.55
CA ALA A 62 -11.01 3.31 8.58
C ALA A 62 -10.41 3.17 7.17
N VAL A 63 -11.22 3.44 6.15
CA VAL A 63 -10.76 3.47 4.75
C VAL A 63 -9.91 4.71 4.55
N SER A 64 -8.72 4.52 4.00
CA SER A 64 -7.88 5.62 3.55
C SER A 64 -7.84 5.68 2.04
N VAL A 65 -7.90 6.89 1.48
CA VAL A 65 -7.94 7.12 0.03
C VAL A 65 -6.72 7.93 -0.37
N SER A 66 -5.99 7.49 -1.38
CA SER A 66 -4.88 8.24 -1.98
C SER A 66 -5.12 8.44 -3.47
N TRP A 67 -4.77 9.63 -3.96
CA TRP A 67 -4.84 9.97 -5.38
C TRP A 67 -3.45 10.33 -5.90
N THR A 68 -3.14 9.89 -7.12
CA THR A 68 -1.91 10.23 -7.84
C THR A 68 -2.20 10.60 -9.28
N SER A 69 -1.34 11.42 -9.88
CA SER A 69 -1.39 11.72 -11.30
C SER A 69 -0.01 12.06 -11.86
N GLY A 70 0.25 11.63 -13.09
CA GLY A 70 1.52 11.82 -13.78
C GLY A 70 1.43 11.44 -15.24
N TYR A 71 2.36 11.93 -16.06
CA TYR A 71 2.41 11.54 -17.46
C TYR A 71 3.08 10.19 -17.63
N VAL A 72 2.65 9.45 -18.65
CA VAL A 72 3.32 8.23 -19.13
C VAL A 72 4.24 8.64 -20.26
N TYR A 73 5.54 8.40 -20.11
CA TYR A 73 6.55 8.72 -21.11
C TYR A 73 7.07 7.47 -21.79
N SER A 74 7.39 7.56 -23.08
CA SER A 74 8.23 6.55 -23.74
C SER A 74 9.66 6.65 -23.25
N HIS A 75 10.32 5.52 -23.05
CA HIS A 75 11.75 5.45 -22.80
C HIS A 75 12.37 4.45 -23.78
N ILE A 76 12.94 4.97 -24.88
CA ILE A 76 13.57 4.19 -25.94
C ILE A 76 15.05 4.60 -26.02
N PRO A 77 16.01 3.66 -25.97
CA PRO A 77 17.43 4.00 -26.09
C PRO A 77 17.72 4.87 -27.32
N GLY A 78 18.46 5.97 -27.11
CA GLY A 78 18.83 6.90 -28.19
C GLY A 78 17.72 7.83 -28.68
N GLN A 79 16.52 7.82 -28.08
CA GLN A 79 15.41 8.68 -28.50
C GLN A 79 14.94 9.62 -27.38
N LYS A 80 14.48 10.81 -27.76
CA LYS A 80 13.82 11.74 -26.84
C LYS A 80 12.48 11.14 -26.38
N ALA A 81 12.23 11.19 -25.08
CA ALA A 81 10.97 10.77 -24.50
C ALA A 81 9.78 11.57 -25.07
N ARG A 82 8.68 10.86 -25.36
CA ARG A 82 7.38 11.43 -25.77
C ARG A 82 6.38 11.25 -24.63
N VAL A 83 5.55 12.25 -24.38
CA VAL A 83 4.33 12.07 -23.56
C VAL A 83 3.36 11.21 -24.36
N LEU A 84 2.90 10.12 -23.77
CA LEU A 84 1.98 9.17 -24.40
C LEU A 84 0.56 9.34 -23.87
N LEU A 85 0.42 9.48 -22.55
CA LEU A 85 -0.84 9.43 -21.81
C LEU A 85 -0.73 10.25 -20.51
N LEU A 86 -1.86 10.55 -19.89
CA LEU A 86 -1.93 10.88 -18.47
C LEU A 86 -2.36 9.64 -17.67
N GLY A 87 -1.55 9.23 -16.70
CA GLY A 87 -1.95 8.24 -15.70
C GLY A 87 -2.61 8.93 -14.50
N GLN A 88 -3.75 8.41 -14.06
CA GLN A 88 -4.46 8.88 -12.89
C GLN A 88 -4.79 7.70 -11.97
N GLY A 89 -4.17 7.68 -10.79
CA GLY A 89 -4.26 6.58 -9.85
C GLY A 89 -5.15 6.90 -8.64
N VAL A 90 -5.92 5.92 -8.19
CA VAL A 90 -6.60 5.91 -6.89
C VAL A 90 -6.21 4.64 -6.15
N LYS A 91 -5.87 4.78 -4.88
CA LYS A 91 -5.70 3.66 -3.94
C LYS A 91 -6.65 3.81 -2.77
N CYS A 92 -7.30 2.71 -2.41
CA CYS A 92 -8.10 2.62 -1.20
C CYS A 92 -7.52 1.52 -0.31
N THR A 93 -7.15 1.88 0.92
CA THR A 93 -6.44 1.00 1.86
C THR A 93 -7.21 0.85 3.17
N ARG A 94 -6.98 -0.28 3.85
CA ARG A 94 -7.50 -0.57 5.19
C ARG A 94 -6.46 -1.36 5.98
N CYS A 95 -6.31 -1.05 7.26
CA CYS A 95 -5.44 -1.79 8.16
C CYS A 95 -6.26 -2.48 9.24
N ILE A 96 -5.99 -3.76 9.52
CA ILE A 96 -6.64 -4.49 10.60
C ILE A 96 -5.55 -4.97 11.55
N LYS A 97 -5.54 -4.41 12.77
CA LYS A 97 -4.53 -4.72 13.78
C LYS A 97 -4.78 -6.08 14.42
N ASP A 98 -3.71 -6.82 14.69
CA ASP A 98 -3.72 -8.00 15.56
C ASP A 98 -2.53 -7.98 16.55
N GLU A 99 -2.30 -9.11 17.22
CA GLU A 99 -1.24 -9.25 18.23
C GLU A 99 0.18 -9.21 17.65
N ARG A 100 0.34 -9.51 16.35
CA ARG A 100 1.65 -9.62 15.68
C ARG A 100 1.96 -8.43 14.79
N GLY A 101 0.94 -7.74 14.29
CA GLY A 101 1.10 -6.57 13.45
C GLY A 101 -0.22 -6.11 12.83
N TYR A 102 -0.25 -6.01 11.51
CA TYR A 102 -1.43 -5.57 10.76
C TYR A 102 -1.64 -6.40 9.49
N GLU A 103 -2.88 -6.79 9.23
CA GLU A 103 -3.32 -7.10 7.88
C GLU A 103 -3.47 -5.78 7.11
N PHE A 104 -2.73 -5.63 6.01
CA PHE A 104 -2.82 -4.48 5.12
C PHE A 104 -3.57 -4.88 3.85
N LEU A 105 -4.69 -4.20 3.60
CA LEU A 105 -5.55 -4.45 2.46
C LEU A 105 -5.54 -3.24 1.54
N GLU A 106 -5.36 -3.46 0.23
CA GLU A 106 -5.40 -2.39 -0.77
C GLU A 106 -6.15 -2.78 -2.04
N ARG A 107 -6.76 -1.76 -2.63
CA ARG A 107 -7.18 -1.71 -4.03
C ARG A 107 -6.45 -0.58 -4.72
N GLU A 108 -6.05 -0.81 -5.96
CA GLU A 108 -5.43 0.22 -6.80
C GLU A 108 -6.06 0.21 -8.18
N CYS A 109 -6.44 1.39 -8.65
CA CYS A 109 -6.85 1.62 -10.02
C CYS A 109 -5.96 2.72 -10.63
N VAL A 110 -5.41 2.48 -11.83
CA VAL A 110 -4.76 3.52 -12.64
C VAL A 110 -5.45 3.60 -13.99
N ILE A 111 -6.07 4.75 -14.23
CA ILE A 111 -6.74 5.07 -15.47
C ILE A 111 -5.78 5.81 -16.39
N PHE A 112 -5.87 5.47 -17.67
CA PHE A 112 -5.12 6.14 -18.73
C PHE A 112 -6.07 7.12 -19.42
N SER A 113 -5.64 8.37 -19.47
CA SER A 113 -6.43 9.50 -19.93
C SER A 113 -5.67 10.26 -21.01
N ASP A 114 -6.41 11.06 -21.78
CA ASP A 114 -5.82 12.00 -22.72
C ASP A 114 -4.95 13.02 -21.96
N PRO A 115 -3.70 13.27 -22.40
CA PRO A 115 -2.79 14.15 -21.69
C PRO A 115 -3.14 15.63 -21.75
N ALA A 116 -4.00 16.05 -22.70
CA ALA A 116 -4.44 17.43 -22.85
C ALA A 116 -5.76 17.70 -22.09
N THR A 117 -6.72 16.77 -22.14
CA THR A 117 -8.05 16.97 -21.53
C THR A 117 -8.19 16.35 -20.14
N ALA A 118 -7.29 15.42 -19.78
CA ALA A 118 -7.39 14.57 -18.59
C ALA A 118 -8.66 13.68 -18.55
N GLU A 119 -9.34 13.51 -19.68
CA GLU A 119 -10.47 12.60 -19.80
C GLU A 119 -9.99 11.16 -20.00
N PRO A 120 -10.53 10.18 -19.25
CA PRO A 120 -10.24 8.76 -19.49
C PRO A 120 -10.54 8.34 -20.93
N ILE A 121 -9.62 7.60 -21.54
CA ILE A 121 -9.74 7.13 -22.92
C ILE A 121 -9.96 5.63 -23.00
N SER A 122 -10.79 5.18 -23.95
CA SER A 122 -11.02 3.76 -24.25
C SER A 122 -10.21 3.24 -25.43
N THR A 123 -9.73 4.13 -26.30
CA THR A 123 -8.84 3.78 -27.41
C THR A 123 -7.69 4.78 -27.49
N TRP A 124 -6.55 4.33 -28.00
CA TRP A 124 -5.34 5.14 -28.13
C TRP A 124 -4.68 4.88 -29.48
N ARG A 125 -4.33 5.96 -30.18
CA ARG A 125 -3.56 5.87 -31.42
C ARG A 125 -2.08 5.81 -31.07
N ASN A 126 -1.47 4.65 -31.26
CA ASN A 126 -0.07 4.43 -30.96
C ASN A 126 0.82 5.30 -31.88
N PRO A 127 1.63 6.24 -31.35
CA PRO A 127 2.42 7.18 -32.15
C PRO A 127 3.68 6.55 -32.78
N PHE A 128 3.92 5.25 -32.56
CA PHE A 128 5.04 4.50 -33.13
C PHE A 128 4.58 3.54 -34.22
N THR A 129 3.36 3.01 -34.12
CA THR A 129 2.82 2.03 -35.08
C THR A 129 1.66 2.54 -35.92
N ASP A 130 1.13 3.74 -35.60
CA ASP A 130 -0.05 4.36 -36.20
C ASP A 130 -1.36 3.56 -36.04
N ARG A 131 -1.32 2.42 -35.33
CA ARG A 131 -2.49 1.59 -35.04
C ARG A 131 -3.28 2.17 -33.88
N THR A 132 -4.60 2.11 -33.98
CA THR A 132 -5.50 2.37 -32.85
C THR A 132 -5.69 1.07 -32.07
N VAL A 133 -5.38 1.10 -30.78
CA VAL A 133 -5.52 -0.02 -29.86
C VAL A 133 -6.52 0.31 -28.75
N GLU A 134 -7.11 -0.73 -28.17
CA GLU A 134 -7.97 -0.62 -27.00
C GLU A 134 -7.11 -0.36 -25.76
N VAL A 135 -7.53 0.59 -24.93
CA VAL A 135 -6.83 0.93 -23.69
C VAL A 135 -7.28 -0.02 -22.58
N PHE A 136 -6.33 -0.71 -21.98
CA PHE A 136 -6.59 -1.57 -20.82
C PHE A 136 -6.05 -0.91 -19.54
N HIS A 137 -6.95 -0.36 -18.72
CA HIS A 137 -6.60 0.30 -17.47
C HIS A 137 -6.07 -0.68 -16.41
N ILE A 138 -5.22 -0.19 -15.49
CA ILE A 138 -4.70 -1.00 -14.39
C ILE A 138 -5.76 -1.09 -13.30
N ARG A 139 -6.15 -2.32 -12.95
CA ARG A 139 -7.13 -2.61 -11.90
C ARG A 139 -6.59 -3.73 -11.03
N ASN A 140 -6.04 -3.41 -9.87
CA ASN A 140 -5.57 -4.38 -8.89
C ASN A 140 -6.65 -4.54 -7.81
N ALA A 141 -7.52 -5.54 -7.99
CA ALA A 141 -8.82 -5.64 -7.33
C ALA A 141 -8.77 -6.02 -5.84
N SER A 142 -7.67 -6.64 -5.40
CA SER A 142 -7.38 -6.92 -4.00
C SER A 142 -5.91 -7.30 -3.89
N ALA A 143 -5.16 -6.63 -3.03
CA ALA A 143 -3.92 -7.16 -2.49
C ALA A 143 -4.04 -7.08 -0.97
N GLY A 144 -3.93 -8.24 -0.33
CA GLY A 144 -3.91 -8.37 1.12
C GLY A 144 -2.65 -9.10 1.52
N TYR A 145 -1.91 -8.55 2.48
CA TYR A 145 -0.79 -9.23 3.10
C TYR A 145 -0.70 -8.81 4.55
N HIS A 146 -0.21 -9.74 5.36
CA HIS A 146 0.08 -9.48 6.77
C HIS A 146 1.48 -8.91 6.92
N ILE A 147 1.62 -7.92 7.80
CA ILE A 147 2.89 -7.31 8.15
C ILE A 147 3.13 -7.55 9.64
N ASP A 148 4.01 -8.51 9.96
CA ASP A 148 4.45 -8.81 11.33
C ASP A 148 5.44 -7.73 11.81
N ALA A 149 5.14 -7.07 12.91
CA ALA A 149 6.00 -6.03 13.48
C ALA A 149 7.36 -6.58 13.93
N LEU A 150 7.40 -7.80 14.49
CA LEU A 150 8.63 -8.43 14.98
C LEU A 150 9.27 -9.40 13.96
N GLY A 151 8.73 -9.46 12.75
CA GLY A 151 9.15 -10.37 11.69
C GLY A 151 8.52 -11.77 11.82
N GLY A 152 8.22 -12.39 10.68
CA GLY A 152 7.73 -13.77 10.59
C GLY A 152 8.88 -14.79 10.54
N PRO A 153 8.62 -16.08 10.79
CA PRO A 153 9.64 -17.14 10.71
C PRO A 153 10.27 -17.34 9.33
N GLU A 154 9.62 -16.89 8.23
CA GLU A 154 10.04 -17.17 6.85
C GLU A 154 9.97 -15.97 5.88
N ASP A 155 9.64 -14.76 6.31
CA ASP A 155 9.24 -13.72 5.35
C ASP A 155 10.39 -12.85 4.83
N GLY A 156 10.86 -13.24 3.64
CA GLY A 156 11.30 -12.34 2.57
C GLY A 156 10.13 -11.65 1.84
N GLY A 157 9.03 -11.37 2.56
CA GLY A 157 7.89 -10.61 2.07
C GLY A 157 8.19 -9.11 2.17
N SER A 158 8.33 -8.45 1.03
CA SER A 158 8.84 -7.08 0.91
C SER A 158 8.21 -6.07 1.86
N ALA A 159 9.04 -5.53 2.74
CA ALA A 159 9.00 -4.13 3.17
C ALA A 159 10.45 -3.66 3.30
N GLY A 160 10.97 -3.04 2.25
CA GLY A 160 12.32 -2.50 2.18
C GLY A 160 13.29 -3.38 1.41
N ALA A 161 13.64 -2.95 0.20
CA ALA A 161 14.94 -3.30 -0.39
C ALA A 161 16.05 -2.87 0.59
N GLY A 162 16.78 -3.83 1.16
CA GLY A 162 17.87 -3.56 2.09
C GLY A 162 18.25 -4.77 2.94
N GLY A 163 19.01 -5.70 2.35
CA GLY A 163 19.44 -6.94 2.99
C GLY A 163 20.15 -6.75 4.34
N ALA A 164 19.53 -7.28 5.38
CA ALA A 164 20.14 -7.97 6.52
C ALA A 164 18.98 -8.66 7.26
N ALA A 165 19.23 -9.77 7.95
CA ALA A 165 18.23 -10.42 8.79
C ALA A 165 17.78 -9.46 9.92
N SER A 166 16.74 -8.65 9.67
CA SER A 166 16.21 -7.72 10.66
C SER A 166 15.35 -8.50 11.65
N LYS A 167 15.55 -8.23 12.95
CA LYS A 167 14.76 -8.79 14.06
C LYS A 167 13.36 -8.13 14.17
N GLY A 168 12.76 -7.75 13.06
CA GLY A 168 11.54 -6.95 13.02
C GLY A 168 11.34 -6.14 11.74
N PHE A 169 10.09 -5.72 11.52
CA PHE A 169 9.71 -4.81 10.44
C PHE A 169 10.47 -3.50 10.58
N ARG A 170 11.00 -3.01 9.45
CA ARG A 170 11.63 -1.70 9.38
C ARG A 170 11.47 -1.13 7.98
N MET A 171 10.50 -0.24 7.81
CA MET A 171 10.40 0.53 6.57
C MET A 171 11.56 1.54 6.50
N ASN A 172 12.15 1.64 5.31
CA ASN A 172 13.17 2.65 5.04
C ASN A 172 12.56 4.05 5.17
N TYR A 173 13.28 4.94 5.86
CA TYR A 173 12.86 6.31 6.04
C TYR A 173 14.05 7.26 6.05
N MET A 174 13.79 8.50 5.63
CA MET A 174 14.67 9.64 5.85
C MET A 174 13.94 10.63 6.74
N GLU A 175 14.62 11.13 7.76
CA GLU A 175 14.13 12.22 8.60
C GLU A 175 15.08 13.42 8.48
N HIS A 176 14.53 14.60 8.16
CA HIS A 176 15.30 15.83 8.07
C HIS A 176 14.42 17.03 8.42
N THR A 177 14.88 17.88 9.34
CA THR A 177 14.21 19.15 9.71
C THR A 177 12.71 19.02 10.01
N GLY A 178 12.29 17.92 10.64
CA GLY A 178 10.89 17.65 10.99
C GLY A 178 10.02 17.10 9.85
N ASP A 179 10.61 16.82 8.69
CA ASP A 179 10.00 16.04 7.61
C ASP A 179 10.44 14.58 7.69
N VAL A 180 9.50 13.66 7.51
CA VAL A 180 9.75 12.22 7.37
C VAL A 180 9.31 11.76 6.00
N THR A 181 10.19 11.07 5.29
CA THR A 181 9.89 10.40 4.03
C THR A 181 10.11 8.90 4.21
N PHE A 182 9.03 8.13 4.19
CA PHE A 182 9.14 6.68 4.01
C PHE A 182 9.34 6.39 2.52
N TYR A 183 10.24 5.46 2.21
CA TYR A 183 10.57 5.15 0.83
C TYR A 183 10.77 3.66 0.57
N ASP A 184 10.49 3.23 -0.65
CA ASP A 184 10.73 1.86 -1.09
C ASP A 184 11.15 1.85 -2.56
N ASP A 185 12.34 1.32 -2.82
CA ASP A 185 12.96 1.26 -4.14
C ASP A 185 12.98 -0.19 -4.62
N LEU A 186 11.90 -0.57 -5.29
CA LEU A 186 11.70 -1.94 -5.74
C LEU A 186 12.24 -2.10 -7.15
N PHE A 187 13.35 -2.83 -7.30
CA PHE A 187 13.84 -3.34 -8.57
C PHE A 187 13.52 -4.83 -8.63
N TYR A 188 12.64 -5.24 -9.54
CA TYR A 188 12.13 -6.61 -9.56
C TYR A 188 12.31 -7.25 -10.93
N VAL A 189 12.54 -8.55 -10.88
CA VAL A 189 12.61 -9.47 -12.01
C VAL A 189 11.80 -10.69 -11.64
N SER A 190 10.86 -11.09 -12.50
CA SER A 190 10.02 -12.26 -12.28
C SER A 190 9.70 -12.95 -13.60
N PRO A 191 9.27 -14.22 -13.59
CA PRO A 191 8.64 -14.82 -14.76
C PRO A 191 7.47 -13.94 -15.24
N SER A 192 7.39 -13.70 -16.54
CA SER A 192 6.28 -12.96 -17.14
C SER A 192 4.99 -13.78 -17.02
N LYS A 193 3.88 -13.10 -16.73
CA LYS A 193 2.54 -13.71 -16.78
C LYS A 193 2.04 -13.89 -18.22
N LEU A 194 2.72 -13.28 -19.18
CA LEU A 194 2.48 -13.37 -20.63
C LEU A 194 3.70 -14.04 -21.27
N SER A 195 3.56 -15.29 -21.72
CA SER A 195 4.66 -15.99 -22.41
C SER A 195 4.96 -15.33 -23.76
N LEU A 196 6.24 -15.27 -24.12
CA LEU A 196 6.67 -14.75 -25.43
C LEU A 196 6.05 -15.56 -26.57
N ARG A 197 6.01 -16.88 -26.42
CA ARG A 197 5.45 -17.79 -27.43
C ARG A 197 3.96 -17.49 -27.73
N ASP A 198 3.16 -17.27 -26.71
CA ASP A 198 1.70 -17.22 -26.86
C ASP A 198 1.15 -15.77 -26.89
N TYR A 199 1.94 -14.79 -26.44
CA TYR A 199 1.54 -13.39 -26.30
C TYR A 199 2.57 -12.39 -26.87
N ALA A 200 3.31 -12.77 -27.93
CA ALA A 200 4.39 -11.98 -28.52
C ALA A 200 4.09 -10.47 -28.74
N PRO A 201 2.89 -10.03 -29.20
CA PRO A 201 2.60 -8.60 -29.33
C PRO A 201 2.59 -7.83 -28.00
N TYR A 202 2.38 -8.53 -26.89
CA TYR A 202 2.00 -7.97 -25.59
C TYR A 202 3.10 -8.10 -24.53
N THR A 203 4.21 -8.77 -24.83
CA THR A 203 5.30 -9.03 -23.88
C THR A 203 6.65 -8.89 -24.55
N ALA A 204 7.67 -8.46 -23.80
CA ALA A 204 9.04 -8.33 -24.28
C ALA A 204 9.81 -9.66 -24.22
N ALA A 205 9.58 -10.45 -23.18
CA ALA A 205 10.24 -11.73 -22.96
C ALA A 205 9.39 -12.62 -22.03
N ASP A 206 9.85 -13.85 -21.79
CA ASP A 206 9.34 -14.71 -20.71
C ASP A 206 9.74 -14.22 -19.30
N VAL A 207 10.49 -13.11 -19.23
CA VAL A 207 10.86 -12.41 -18.01
C VAL A 207 10.25 -11.01 -18.02
N TYR A 208 9.57 -10.66 -16.95
CA TYR A 208 9.13 -9.31 -16.66
C TYR A 208 10.11 -8.65 -15.71
N GLU A 209 10.53 -7.44 -16.05
CA GLU A 209 11.41 -6.62 -15.23
C GLU A 209 10.92 -5.18 -15.17
N GLY A 210 11.27 -4.49 -14.10
CA GLY A 210 10.93 -3.10 -13.92
C GLY A 210 11.38 -2.56 -12.59
N ALA A 211 10.97 -1.33 -12.33
CA ALA A 211 11.16 -0.69 -11.04
C ALA A 211 9.91 0.05 -10.57
N GLY A 212 9.73 0.13 -9.26
CA GLY A 212 8.78 0.99 -8.60
C GLY A 212 9.47 1.73 -7.46
N ILE A 213 9.58 3.04 -7.57
CA ILE A 213 10.20 3.92 -6.58
C ILE A 213 9.07 4.67 -5.89
N TYR A 214 8.89 4.48 -4.59
CA TYR A 214 7.77 5.03 -3.82
C TYR A 214 8.26 5.95 -2.71
N HIS A 215 7.59 7.08 -2.54
CA HIS A 215 7.81 8.00 -1.42
C HIS A 215 6.50 8.42 -0.77
N PHE A 216 6.49 8.45 0.56
CA PHE A 216 5.41 8.97 1.40
C PHE A 216 5.97 10.05 2.32
N HIS A 217 5.73 11.31 1.96
CA HIS A 217 6.23 12.47 2.68
C HIS A 217 5.20 12.97 3.69
N THR A 218 5.60 13.11 4.95
CA THR A 218 4.75 13.58 6.05
C THR A 218 5.57 14.38 7.07
N LYS A 219 4.91 14.99 8.06
CA LYS A 219 5.57 15.72 9.14
C LYS A 219 5.81 14.80 10.33
N ARG A 220 6.97 14.94 10.95
CA ARG A 220 7.33 14.25 12.19
C ARG A 220 6.30 14.49 13.30
N ALA A 221 5.88 15.74 13.46
CA ALA A 221 4.88 16.14 14.43
C ALA A 221 3.52 15.45 14.23
N ASP A 222 3.11 15.16 12.99
CA ASP A 222 1.86 14.46 12.72
C ASP A 222 1.96 12.98 13.09
N LEU A 223 3.11 12.35 12.84
CA LEU A 223 3.36 10.94 13.22
C LEU A 223 3.31 10.75 14.73
N ASP A 224 3.97 11.66 15.46
CA ASP A 224 4.05 11.65 16.92
C ASP A 224 2.72 12.05 17.60
N ASN A 225 1.76 12.62 16.84
CA ASN A 225 0.45 12.98 17.38
C ASN A 225 -0.39 11.71 17.66
N PRO A 226 -0.72 11.42 18.94
CA PRO A 226 -1.50 10.23 19.29
C PRO A 226 -2.97 10.31 18.85
N ASP A 227 -3.50 11.51 18.59
CA ASP A 227 -4.88 11.73 18.15
C ASP A 227 -5.06 11.46 16.65
N LEU A 228 -3.96 11.32 15.89
CA LEU A 228 -3.98 11.00 14.48
C LEU A 228 -3.72 9.51 14.25
N SER A 229 -4.76 8.78 13.85
CA SER A 229 -4.63 7.41 13.32
C SER A 229 -4.19 7.39 11.84
N SER A 230 -4.24 8.53 11.18
CA SER A 230 -3.87 8.73 9.79
C SER A 230 -3.32 10.15 9.64
N VAL A 231 -2.14 10.29 9.04
CA VAL A 231 -1.49 11.60 8.89
C VAL A 231 -1.59 12.13 7.47
N PRO A 232 -1.60 13.46 7.23
CA PRO A 232 -1.46 14.00 5.89
C PRO A 232 -0.19 13.49 5.20
N VAL A 233 -0.32 13.09 3.93
CA VAL A 233 0.81 12.60 3.13
C VAL A 233 0.78 13.20 1.73
N THR A 234 1.93 13.68 1.28
CA THR A 234 2.21 13.90 -0.15
C THR A 234 2.95 12.67 -0.67
N THR A 235 2.53 12.14 -1.82
CA THR A 235 3.12 10.94 -2.40
C THR A 235 3.85 11.27 -3.69
N SER A 236 4.95 10.58 -3.94
CA SER A 236 5.53 10.46 -5.28
C SER A 236 5.81 9.00 -5.59
N HIS A 237 5.64 8.63 -6.85
CA HIS A 237 5.93 7.29 -7.34
C HIS A 237 6.54 7.37 -8.74
N THR A 238 7.55 6.55 -9.03
CA THR A 238 8.04 6.37 -10.39
C THR A 238 8.00 4.91 -10.76
N GLY A 239 7.16 4.57 -11.74
CA GLY A 239 7.14 3.25 -12.36
C GLY A 239 8.04 3.23 -13.59
N ILE A 240 8.98 2.29 -13.65
CA ILE A 240 9.74 1.97 -14.86
C ILE A 240 9.26 0.58 -15.30
N ARG A 241 8.73 0.47 -16.51
CA ARG A 241 8.14 -0.77 -17.00
C ARG A 241 8.53 -1.03 -18.43
N GLN A 242 8.54 -2.30 -18.82
CA GLN A 242 8.35 -2.68 -20.22
C GLN A 242 7.09 -2.02 -20.79
N TRP A 243 6.94 -1.96 -22.11
CA TRP A 243 5.72 -1.46 -22.74
C TRP A 243 4.47 -2.08 -22.13
N LEU A 244 3.45 -1.28 -21.87
CA LEU A 244 2.19 -1.82 -21.34
C LEU A 244 1.62 -2.79 -22.38
N PRO A 245 1.16 -3.99 -21.98
CA PRO A 245 0.75 -5.04 -22.92
C PRO A 245 -0.20 -4.56 -24.01
N TRP A 246 -1.25 -3.83 -23.63
CA TRP A 246 -2.26 -3.29 -24.54
C TRP A 246 -1.74 -2.28 -25.58
N MET A 247 -0.51 -1.75 -25.40
CA MET A 247 0.12 -0.89 -26.41
C MET A 247 0.56 -1.68 -27.66
N GLU A 248 0.59 -3.02 -27.59
CA GLU A 248 1.02 -3.93 -28.67
C GLU A 248 2.46 -3.68 -29.13
N MET A 249 3.34 -3.36 -28.17
CA MET A 249 4.74 -3.02 -28.40
C MET A 249 5.71 -3.98 -27.69
N GLY A 250 5.27 -5.20 -27.36
CA GLY A 250 6.06 -6.15 -26.56
C GLY A 250 7.52 -6.28 -27.02
N GLN A 251 7.73 -6.54 -28.31
CA GLN A 251 9.08 -6.73 -28.89
C GLN A 251 9.81 -5.44 -29.27
N TRP A 252 9.25 -4.27 -28.96
CA TRP A 252 9.90 -3.00 -29.27
C TRP A 252 10.95 -2.66 -28.21
N ALA A 253 12.04 -2.04 -28.64
CA ALA A 253 13.06 -1.56 -27.71
C ALA A 253 12.49 -0.56 -26.69
N GLY A 254 12.93 -0.67 -25.44
CA GLY A 254 12.57 0.24 -24.37
C GLY A 254 11.25 -0.10 -23.67
N GLY A 255 10.56 0.92 -23.21
CA GLY A 255 9.32 0.77 -22.45
C GLY A 255 8.75 2.12 -22.04
N VAL A 256 8.17 2.16 -20.84
CA VAL A 256 7.51 3.36 -20.30
C VAL A 256 8.07 3.75 -18.93
N VAL A 257 8.11 5.06 -18.70
CA VAL A 257 8.43 5.66 -17.40
C VAL A 257 7.24 6.52 -16.96
N LEU A 258 6.75 6.29 -15.74
CA LEU A 258 5.53 6.86 -15.19
C LEU A 258 5.83 7.55 -13.86
N PRO A 259 6.43 8.75 -13.86
CA PRO A 259 6.54 9.55 -12.66
C PRO A 259 5.16 10.15 -12.33
N SER A 260 4.68 9.91 -11.12
CA SER A 260 3.43 10.45 -10.60
C SER A 260 3.62 11.09 -9.24
N ARG A 261 2.75 12.05 -8.96
CA ARG A 261 2.68 12.81 -7.71
C ARG A 261 1.26 12.78 -7.19
N GLY A 262 1.10 12.92 -5.88
CA GLY A 262 -0.21 12.71 -5.28
C GLY A 262 -0.27 13.13 -3.84
N LYS A 263 -1.39 12.78 -3.21
CA LYS A 263 -1.62 12.99 -1.79
C LYS A 263 -2.62 11.98 -1.27
N LYS A 264 -2.60 11.78 0.05
CA LYS A 264 -3.69 11.14 0.77
C LYS A 264 -4.84 12.14 0.91
N LEU A 265 -6.03 11.71 0.52
CA LEU A 265 -7.26 12.48 0.51
C LEU A 265 -8.04 12.27 1.80
N LYS A 266 -8.92 13.21 2.15
CA LYS A 266 -9.80 13.05 3.31
C LYS A 266 -10.89 12.01 3.08
N ASN A 267 -11.34 11.87 1.83
CA ASN A 267 -12.36 10.92 1.41
C ASN A 267 -12.40 10.84 -0.13
N VAL A 268 -13.20 9.91 -0.66
CA VAL A 268 -13.40 9.70 -2.10
C VAL A 268 -13.92 10.94 -2.84
N GLY A 269 -14.63 11.84 -2.16
CA GLY A 269 -15.17 13.05 -2.76
C GLY A 269 -14.12 14.09 -3.18
N GLU A 270 -12.88 13.97 -2.68
CA GLU A 270 -11.76 14.82 -3.09
C GLU A 270 -11.01 14.28 -4.33
N ILE A 271 -11.41 13.13 -4.88
CA ILE A 271 -10.88 12.62 -6.14
C ILE A 271 -11.27 13.60 -7.28
N PRO A 272 -10.35 13.96 -8.21
CA PRO A 272 -10.69 14.84 -9.32
C PRO A 272 -11.90 14.36 -10.11
N ARG A 273 -12.85 15.26 -10.39
CA ARG A 273 -14.19 14.90 -10.86
C ARG A 273 -14.22 14.01 -12.11
N PRO A 274 -13.41 14.24 -13.17
CA PRO A 274 -13.40 13.36 -14.34
C PRO A 274 -13.06 11.90 -13.98
N LEU A 275 -12.09 11.71 -13.10
CA LEU A 275 -11.68 10.38 -12.62
C LEU A 275 -12.75 9.76 -11.73
N LEU A 276 -13.31 10.53 -10.79
CA LEU A 276 -14.36 10.05 -9.89
C LEU A 276 -15.59 9.60 -10.67
N THR A 277 -16.07 10.39 -11.63
CA THR A 277 -17.22 10.04 -12.48
C THR A 277 -16.95 8.78 -13.31
N TRP A 278 -15.73 8.61 -13.81
CA TRP A 278 -15.37 7.39 -14.51
C TRP A 278 -15.36 6.17 -13.57
N LEU A 279 -14.80 6.30 -12.36
CA LEU A 279 -14.77 5.22 -11.37
C LEU A 279 -16.18 4.84 -10.92
N GLU A 280 -17.03 5.81 -10.57
CA GLU A 280 -18.44 5.61 -10.20
C GLU A 280 -19.19 4.78 -11.26
N LYS A 281 -18.94 5.05 -12.55
CA LYS A 281 -19.61 4.37 -13.66
C LYS A 281 -19.02 3.00 -13.99
N ASN A 282 -17.70 2.87 -14.02
CA ASN A 282 -17.03 1.72 -14.65
C ASN A 282 -16.32 0.79 -13.67
N SER A 283 -15.95 1.27 -12.48
CA SER A 283 -15.17 0.50 -11.51
C SER A 283 -15.41 1.00 -10.07
N PRO A 284 -16.67 1.04 -9.59
CA PRO A 284 -17.03 1.63 -8.30
C PRO A 284 -16.41 0.87 -7.10
N GLU A 285 -16.02 -0.39 -7.28
CA GLU A 285 -15.34 -1.20 -6.26
C GLU A 285 -13.97 -0.63 -5.83
N PHE A 286 -13.35 0.23 -6.64
CA PHE A 286 -12.10 0.92 -6.31
C PHE A 286 -12.30 2.21 -5.51
N LEU A 287 -13.55 2.55 -5.15
CA LEU A 287 -13.88 3.65 -4.24
C LEU A 287 -13.98 3.19 -2.77
N ASP A 288 -13.64 1.93 -2.49
CA ASP A 288 -13.52 1.38 -1.13
C ASP A 288 -12.34 0.40 -1.07
N ALA A 289 -11.80 0.17 0.13
CA ALA A 289 -10.78 -0.82 0.39
C ALA A 289 -11.38 -2.23 0.50
N PRO A 290 -10.63 -3.30 0.16
CA PRO A 290 -11.07 -4.67 0.38
C PRO A 290 -11.43 -4.94 1.84
N THR A 291 -12.36 -5.87 2.06
CA THR A 291 -12.63 -6.42 3.39
C THR A 291 -11.72 -7.62 3.66
N ALA A 292 -11.63 -8.06 4.91
CA ALA A 292 -10.90 -9.29 5.25
C ALA A 292 -11.39 -10.53 4.48
N ARG A 293 -12.65 -10.54 4.00
CA ARG A 293 -13.22 -11.62 3.17
C ARG A 293 -12.71 -11.62 1.72
N ASP A 294 -12.07 -10.54 1.30
CA ASP A 294 -11.61 -10.34 -0.07
C ASP A 294 -10.08 -10.48 -0.21
N LYS A 295 -9.37 -10.73 0.90
CA LYS A 295 -7.90 -10.76 0.94
C LYS A 295 -7.28 -11.79 -0.03
N ASP A 296 -7.95 -12.94 -0.20
CA ASP A 296 -7.48 -14.04 -1.04
C ASP A 296 -7.96 -13.93 -2.50
N LYS A 297 -8.77 -12.92 -2.84
CA LYS A 297 -9.32 -12.71 -4.19
C LYS A 297 -8.41 -11.80 -5.02
N GLN A 298 -7.12 -12.06 -4.98
CA GLN A 298 -6.15 -11.24 -5.68
C GLN A 298 -6.32 -11.38 -7.19
N LYS A 299 -6.36 -10.25 -7.89
CA LYS A 299 -6.32 -10.20 -9.36
C LYS A 299 -5.43 -9.05 -9.78
N PHE A 300 -4.30 -9.39 -10.37
CA PHE A 300 -3.32 -8.41 -10.84
C PHE A 300 -3.51 -8.08 -12.33
N PHE A 301 -3.07 -6.90 -12.71
CA PHE A 301 -3.18 -6.36 -14.07
C PHE A 301 -2.82 -7.35 -15.19
N TYR A 302 -1.66 -8.01 -15.13
CA TYR A 302 -1.20 -8.89 -16.21
C TYR A 302 -2.05 -10.17 -16.34
N GLU A 303 -2.55 -10.70 -15.22
CA GLU A 303 -3.44 -11.87 -15.23
C GLU A 303 -4.80 -11.51 -15.84
N GLN A 304 -5.35 -10.36 -15.45
CA GLN A 304 -6.58 -9.83 -16.04
C GLN A 304 -6.42 -9.52 -17.54
N PHE A 305 -5.28 -8.96 -17.94
CA PHE A 305 -4.99 -8.70 -19.35
C PHE A 305 -4.89 -10.00 -20.16
N ARG A 306 -4.22 -11.03 -19.61
CA ARG A 306 -4.17 -12.36 -20.22
C ARG A 306 -5.58 -12.92 -20.43
N GLU A 307 -6.40 -12.93 -19.37
CA GLU A 307 -7.80 -13.39 -19.45
C GLU A 307 -8.61 -12.62 -20.50
N HIS A 308 -8.42 -11.31 -20.61
CA HIS A 308 -9.08 -10.47 -21.62
C HIS A 308 -8.66 -10.88 -23.04
N ILE A 309 -7.37 -11.07 -23.30
CA ILE A 309 -6.87 -11.49 -24.61
C ILE A 309 -7.36 -12.91 -24.97
N ASP A 310 -7.37 -13.83 -24.01
CA ASP A 310 -7.82 -15.20 -24.25
C ASP A 310 -9.30 -15.24 -24.61
N LYS A 311 -10.15 -14.49 -23.89
CA LYS A 311 -11.57 -14.33 -24.23
C LYS A 311 -11.78 -13.73 -25.61
N LYS A 312 -11.02 -12.68 -25.94
CA LYS A 312 -11.08 -12.05 -27.26
C LYS A 312 -10.71 -13.02 -28.38
N ARG A 313 -9.71 -13.88 -28.18
CA ARG A 313 -9.30 -14.94 -29.12
C ARG A 313 -10.36 -16.04 -29.26
N ALA A 314 -11.11 -16.32 -28.18
CA ALA A 314 -12.23 -17.27 -28.19
C ALA A 314 -13.53 -16.69 -28.78
N GLY A 315 -13.60 -15.39 -29.04
CA GLY A 315 -14.82 -14.70 -29.51
C GLY A 315 -15.83 -14.39 -28.40
N GLU A 316 -15.37 -14.35 -27.14
CA GLU A 316 -16.18 -14.13 -25.93
C GLU A 316 -16.03 -12.71 -25.36
N GLY A 317 -15.45 -11.78 -26.14
CA GLY A 317 -15.06 -10.42 -25.73
C GLY A 317 -15.98 -9.33 -26.23
#